data_AF-A0A415CHW8-F1
#
_entry.id   AF-A0A415CHW8-F1
#
_cell.length_a   1.000
_cell.length_b   1.000
_cell.length_c   1.000
_cell.angle_alpha   90.00
_cell.angle_beta   90.00
_cell.angle_gamma   90.00
#
_symmetry.space_group_name_H-M   'P 1'
#
loop_
_entity.id
_entity.type
_entity.pdbx_description
1 polymer ?
#
loop_
_entity_poly.entity_id
_entity_poly.type
_entity_poly.pdbx_seq_one_letter_code
_entity_poly.pdbx_strand_id
1 'polypeptide(L)'
;MKTLKHVLIGFLMAAATQVFAFDPDLAAIENQSLMQRFPKGSIVTRETADQALREVRAAKSKLKELVEYSKRRCNENIFVNSCVEDVRKAELRQSRRLQAIESEARRIVREDETRKEAARQKERDAKAAQPPKQVKKVTPRKPTQAQKNAQENKAAHAKRMKALQERQAEAEQKKAQEAKHRAEYDKKVAEREKRRAERAKALEKRAKQKAKKEQEQKKSEAEKK
;
A
#
# COMPACT_ATOMS: atom_id res chain seq x y z
N MET A 1 -51.06 48.34 -44.83
CA MET A 1 -51.78 47.04 -44.75
C MET A 1 -50.84 45.94 -45.20
N LYS A 2 -50.72 44.85 -44.40
CA LYS A 2 -50.64 43.41 -44.78
C LYS A 2 -49.67 43.00 -45.90
N THR A 3 -48.71 42.06 -45.78
CA THR A 3 -48.62 40.75 -45.09
C THR A 3 -47.14 40.29 -45.09
N LEU A 4 -46.52 39.80 -44.02
CA LEU A 4 -46.47 38.41 -43.52
C LEU A 4 -46.24 37.29 -44.57
N LYS A 5 -45.33 36.35 -44.24
CA LYS A 5 -44.80 35.16 -44.97
C LYS A 5 -43.48 35.50 -45.69
N HIS A 6 -42.29 35.06 -45.30
CA HIS A 6 -41.79 33.70 -44.99
C HIS A 6 -40.68 33.89 -43.92
N VAL A 7 -40.77 33.48 -42.65
CA VAL A 7 -40.79 32.12 -42.06
C VAL A 7 -39.84 31.13 -42.73
N LEU A 8 -38.85 30.71 -41.93
CA LEU A 8 -37.97 29.54 -42.06
C LEU A 8 -36.94 29.58 -43.20
N ILE A 9 -35.67 29.81 -42.85
CA ILE A 9 -34.53 28.92 -43.14
C ILE A 9 -33.30 29.48 -42.39
N GLY A 10 -32.74 28.67 -41.48
CA GLY A 10 -31.31 28.73 -41.21
C GLY A 10 -30.83 29.42 -39.94
N PHE A 11 -31.64 29.55 -38.88
CA PHE A 11 -31.09 29.71 -37.53
C PHE A 11 -30.56 28.34 -37.09
N LEU A 12 -29.43 27.93 -37.67
CA LEU A 12 -28.64 26.79 -37.24
C LEU A 12 -27.93 27.23 -35.97
N MET A 13 -28.72 27.35 -34.89
CA MET A 13 -28.27 27.15 -33.53
C MET A 13 -27.65 25.75 -33.53
N ALA A 14 -26.37 25.70 -33.87
CA ALA A 14 -25.47 24.69 -33.36
C ALA A 14 -25.54 24.84 -31.84
N ALA A 15 -26.55 24.23 -31.24
CA ALA A 15 -26.42 23.62 -29.94
C ALA A 15 -25.29 22.60 -30.13
N ALA A 16 -24.06 23.08 -30.07
CA ALA A 16 -22.97 22.32 -29.51
C ALA A 16 -23.47 21.97 -28.11
N THR A 17 -24.17 20.84 -28.02
CA THR A 17 -24.14 20.03 -26.82
C THR A 17 -22.66 19.83 -26.58
N GLN A 18 -22.09 20.71 -25.77
CA GLN A 18 -20.81 20.45 -25.15
C GLN A 18 -21.06 19.14 -24.43
N VAL A 19 -20.59 18.05 -25.04
CA VAL A 19 -20.28 16.85 -24.31
C VAL A 19 -19.34 17.37 -23.24
N PHE A 20 -19.89 17.60 -22.04
CA PHE A 20 -19.11 18.10 -20.92
C PHE A 20 -18.12 16.99 -20.60
N ALA A 21 -16.99 17.01 -21.30
CA ALA A 21 -15.80 16.34 -20.86
C ALA A 21 -15.53 16.92 -19.48
N PHE A 22 -15.67 16.07 -18.46
CA PHE A 22 -15.34 16.40 -17.10
C PHE A 22 -13.89 16.86 -17.09
N ASP A 23 -13.66 18.16 -16.90
CA ASP A 23 -12.31 18.64 -16.64
C ASP A 23 -12.01 18.37 -15.15
N PRO A 24 -11.01 17.53 -14.84
CA PRO A 24 -10.63 17.30 -13.46
C PRO A 24 -10.19 18.63 -12.85
N ASP A 25 -10.66 18.95 -11.65
CA ASP A 25 -10.25 20.15 -10.94
C ASP A 25 -8.80 20.03 -10.46
N LEU A 26 -7.87 20.30 -11.38
CA LEU A 26 -6.42 20.26 -11.14
C LEU A 26 -6.01 21.34 -10.13
N ALA A 27 -6.73 22.46 -10.06
CA ALA A 27 -6.44 23.53 -9.11
C ALA A 27 -6.73 23.09 -7.67
N ALA A 28 -7.81 22.33 -7.44
CA ALA A 28 -8.10 21.74 -6.14
C ALA A 28 -7.04 20.71 -5.73
N ILE A 29 -6.51 19.92 -6.66
CA ILE A 29 -5.41 18.96 -6.42
C ILE A 29 -4.12 19.71 -6.07
N GLU A 30 -3.83 20.83 -6.75
CA GLU A 30 -2.62 21.62 -6.57
C GLU A 30 -2.71 22.70 -5.48
N ASN A 31 -3.50 22.48 -4.45
CA ASN A 31 -3.74 23.47 -3.41
C ASN A 31 -2.44 24.00 -2.77
N GLN A 32 -2.09 25.26 -3.05
CA GLN A 32 -0.83 25.87 -2.60
C GLN A 32 -0.88 26.44 -1.18
N SER A 33 -2.01 26.36 -0.48
CA SER A 33 -2.19 26.99 0.84
C SER A 33 -1.15 26.58 1.87
N LEU A 34 -0.74 25.30 1.89
CA LEU A 34 0.30 24.83 2.81
C LEU A 34 1.69 25.36 2.48
N MET A 35 1.99 25.61 1.20
CA MET A 35 3.27 26.20 0.80
C MET A 35 3.36 27.66 1.22
N GLN A 36 2.23 28.37 1.23
CA GLN A 36 2.15 29.75 1.72
C GLN A 36 2.25 29.84 3.24
N ARG A 37 1.68 28.87 3.97
CA ARG A 37 1.76 28.80 5.43
C ARG A 37 3.13 28.35 5.94
N PHE A 38 3.77 27.41 5.24
CA PHE A 38 5.09 26.89 5.58
C PHE A 38 6.06 27.09 4.41
N PRO A 39 6.53 28.34 4.18
CA PRO A 39 7.57 28.56 3.20
C PRO A 39 8.86 27.86 3.63
N LYS A 40 9.73 27.55 2.67
CA LYS A 40 10.99 26.84 2.94
C LYS A 40 11.78 27.53 4.05
N GLY A 41 12.20 26.76 5.05
CA GLY A 41 12.97 27.27 6.19
C GLY A 41 12.16 28.00 7.26
N SER A 42 10.82 28.10 7.15
CA SER A 42 9.98 28.70 8.20
C SER A 42 9.81 27.80 9.43
N ILE A 43 10.14 26.52 9.30
CA ILE A 43 10.01 25.53 10.37
C ILE A 43 11.30 25.51 11.17
N VAL A 44 11.29 26.22 12.31
CA VAL A 44 12.48 26.39 13.17
C VAL A 44 12.29 25.71 14.53
N THR A 45 11.06 25.52 15.00
CA THR A 45 10.77 24.99 16.33
C THR A 45 10.14 23.61 16.28
N ARG A 46 10.27 22.83 17.35
CA ARG A 46 9.61 21.51 17.46
C ARG A 46 8.10 21.59 17.26
N GLU A 47 7.47 22.59 17.88
CA GLU A 47 6.02 22.76 17.84
C GLU A 47 5.51 23.07 16.43
N THR A 48 6.22 23.95 15.71
CA THR A 48 5.90 24.27 14.31
C THR A 48 6.15 23.07 13.39
N ALA A 49 7.18 22.27 13.66
CA ALA A 49 7.45 21.03 12.93
C ALA A 49 6.34 19.99 13.16
N ASP A 50 5.90 19.78 14.40
CA ASP A 50 4.82 18.85 14.72
C ASP A 50 3.47 19.32 14.14
N GLN A 51 3.21 20.63 14.12
CA GLN A 51 2.04 21.21 13.44
C GLN A 51 2.10 21.00 11.93
N ALA A 52 3.23 21.31 11.29
CA ALA A 52 3.43 21.10 9.86
C ALA A 52 3.22 19.62 9.49
N LEU A 53 3.71 18.68 10.29
CA LEU A 53 3.50 17.24 10.05
C LEU A 53 2.03 16.82 10.14
N ARG A 54 1.26 17.38 11.09
CA ARG A 54 -0.18 17.13 11.19
C ARG A 54 -0.93 17.68 9.97
N GLU A 55 -0.65 18.91 9.59
CA GLU A 55 -1.29 19.57 8.45
C GLU A 55 -0.92 18.89 7.12
N VAL A 56 0.34 18.50 6.92
CA VAL A 56 0.78 17.76 5.73
C VAL A 56 0.11 16.38 5.67
N ARG A 57 -0.05 15.68 6.80
CA ARG A 57 -0.78 14.39 6.83
C ARG A 57 -2.24 14.58 6.42
N ALA A 58 -2.92 15.60 6.94
CA ALA A 58 -4.30 15.91 6.57
C ALA A 58 -4.41 16.34 5.09
N ALA A 59 -3.43 17.05 4.55
CA ALA A 59 -3.40 17.41 3.14
C ALA A 59 -3.13 16.21 2.24
N LYS A 60 -2.28 15.26 2.64
CA LYS A 60 -2.04 14.01 1.90
C LYS A 60 -3.30 13.15 1.84
N SER A 61 -4.08 13.05 2.91
CA SER A 61 -5.34 12.31 2.88
C SER A 61 -6.36 12.97 1.95
N LYS A 62 -6.52 14.29 2.03
CA LYS A 62 -7.40 15.06 1.12
C LYS A 62 -6.94 14.95 -0.34
N LEU A 63 -5.64 15.05 -0.61
CA LEU A 63 -5.08 14.88 -1.95
C LEU A 63 -5.45 13.52 -2.53
N LYS A 64 -5.29 12.45 -1.74
CA LYS A 64 -5.65 11.09 -2.18
C LYS A 64 -7.13 10.98 -2.54
N GLU A 65 -8.01 11.52 -1.71
CA GLU A 65 -9.45 11.52 -1.95
C GLU A 65 -9.83 12.28 -3.25
N LEU A 66 -9.25 13.47 -3.45
CA LEU A 66 -9.46 14.27 -4.67
C LEU A 66 -8.93 13.58 -5.93
N VAL A 67 -7.77 12.94 -5.82
CA VAL A 67 -7.15 12.18 -6.91
C VAL A 67 -7.99 10.93 -7.25
N GLU A 68 -8.48 10.20 -6.26
CA GLU A 68 -9.34 9.02 -6.48
C GLU A 68 -10.70 9.41 -7.06
N TYR A 69 -11.27 10.53 -6.62
CA TYR A 69 -12.49 11.09 -7.20
C TYR A 69 -12.28 11.50 -8.67
N SER A 70 -11.25 12.30 -8.96
CA SER A 70 -10.95 12.77 -10.32
C SER A 70 -10.58 11.63 -11.27
N LYS A 71 -9.79 10.63 -10.83
CA LYS A 71 -9.49 9.43 -11.63
C LYS A 71 -10.76 8.64 -11.99
N ARG A 72 -11.72 8.52 -11.06
CA ARG A 72 -13.01 7.85 -11.35
C ARG A 72 -13.82 8.59 -12.40
N ARG A 73 -13.90 9.91 -12.28
CA ARG A 73 -14.59 10.79 -13.23
C ARG A 73 -13.90 10.87 -14.59
N CYS A 74 -12.59 10.72 -14.66
CA CYS A 74 -11.87 10.63 -15.94
C CYS A 74 -12.34 9.49 -16.84
N ASN A 75 -12.95 8.42 -16.29
CA ASN A 75 -13.53 7.34 -17.10
C ASN A 75 -14.78 7.78 -17.87
N GLU A 76 -15.41 8.89 -17.48
CA GLU A 76 -16.56 9.48 -18.18
C GLU A 76 -16.13 10.32 -19.39
N ASN A 77 -14.81 10.57 -19.56
CA ASN A 77 -14.27 11.36 -20.65
C ASN A 77 -13.97 10.54 -21.90
N ILE A 78 -14.05 11.19 -23.06
CA ILE A 78 -13.63 10.61 -24.35
C ILE A 78 -12.13 10.26 -24.31
N PHE A 79 -11.30 11.11 -23.71
CA PHE A 79 -9.85 10.93 -23.60
C PHE A 79 -9.42 10.52 -22.18
N VAL A 80 -9.88 9.35 -21.74
CA VAL A 80 -9.58 8.80 -20.39
C VAL A 80 -8.09 8.84 -20.06
N ASN A 81 -7.24 8.36 -20.97
CA ASN A 81 -5.79 8.29 -20.74
C ASN A 81 -5.16 9.67 -20.52
N SER A 82 -5.57 10.69 -21.30
CA SER A 82 -5.05 12.05 -21.12
C SER A 82 -5.48 12.62 -19.78
N CYS A 83 -6.77 12.48 -19.43
CA CYS A 83 -7.31 12.96 -18.17
C CYS A 83 -6.62 12.34 -16.96
N VAL A 84 -6.43 11.00 -16.97
CA VAL A 84 -5.75 10.29 -15.88
C VAL A 84 -4.29 10.74 -15.76
N GLU A 85 -3.60 10.96 -16.88
CA GLU A 85 -2.22 11.45 -16.86
C GLU A 85 -2.10 12.88 -16.34
N ASP A 86 -3.05 13.77 -16.62
CA ASP A 86 -3.02 15.13 -16.10
C ASP A 86 -3.31 15.17 -14.60
N VAL A 87 -4.24 14.36 -14.12
CA VAL A 87 -4.46 14.13 -12.67
C VAL A 87 -3.19 13.57 -12.02
N ARG A 88 -2.53 12.59 -12.65
CA ARG A 88 -1.28 12.00 -12.16
C ARG A 88 -0.15 13.03 -12.09
N LYS A 89 0.00 13.89 -13.09
CA LYS A 89 1.00 14.97 -13.09
C LYS A 89 0.72 15.97 -11.96
N ALA A 90 -0.53 16.36 -11.75
CA ALA A 90 -0.93 17.24 -10.65
C ALA A 90 -0.66 16.61 -9.28
N GLU A 91 -1.02 15.33 -9.11
CA GLU A 91 -0.69 14.54 -7.90
C GLU A 91 0.80 14.52 -7.61
N LEU A 92 1.64 14.26 -8.64
CA LEU A 92 3.10 14.24 -8.50
C LEU A 92 3.66 15.61 -8.09
N ARG A 93 3.18 16.70 -8.71
CA ARG A 93 3.61 18.06 -8.37
C ARG A 93 3.27 18.39 -6.93
N GLN A 94 2.03 18.13 -6.50
CA GLN A 94 1.59 18.41 -5.15
C GLN A 94 2.27 17.51 -4.11
N SER A 95 2.43 16.23 -4.40
CA SER A 95 3.12 15.28 -3.52
C SER A 95 4.56 15.71 -3.25
N ARG A 96 5.30 16.15 -4.28
CA ARG A 96 6.67 16.69 -4.13
C ARG A 96 6.70 17.93 -3.24
N ARG A 97 5.75 18.86 -3.41
CA ARG A 97 5.63 20.06 -2.58
C ARG A 97 5.39 19.69 -1.11
N LEU A 98 4.45 18.78 -0.82
CA LEU A 98 4.18 18.29 0.53
C LEU A 98 5.36 17.53 1.14
N GLN A 99 6.09 16.75 0.33
CA GLN A 99 7.27 16.01 0.78
C GLN A 99 8.41 16.95 1.19
N ALA A 100 8.57 18.11 0.53
CA ALA A 100 9.57 19.10 0.92
C ALA A 100 9.31 19.61 2.35
N ILE A 101 8.08 20.04 2.64
CA ILE A 101 7.67 20.47 4.00
C ILE A 101 7.89 19.34 5.01
N GLU A 102 7.46 18.13 4.68
CA GLU A 102 7.62 16.97 5.57
C GLU A 102 9.09 16.68 5.88
N SER A 103 9.98 16.79 4.88
CA SER A 103 11.41 16.53 5.07
C SER A 103 12.07 17.57 5.98
N GLU A 104 11.71 18.85 5.84
CA GLU A 104 12.18 19.94 6.70
C GLU A 104 11.68 19.76 8.13
N ALA A 105 10.39 19.49 8.31
CA ALA A 105 9.79 19.25 9.62
C ALA A 105 10.42 18.02 10.32
N ARG A 106 10.58 16.90 9.61
CA ARG A 106 11.21 15.68 10.14
C ARG A 106 12.68 15.87 10.49
N ARG A 107 13.38 16.80 9.84
CA ARG A 107 14.76 17.13 10.19
C ARG A 107 14.81 17.78 11.58
N ILE A 108 14.02 18.82 11.83
CA ILE A 108 13.96 19.51 13.13
C ILE A 108 13.53 18.55 14.25
N VAL A 109 12.50 17.74 13.99
CA VAL A 109 12.02 16.69 14.89
C VAL A 109 13.16 15.76 15.33
N ARG A 110 13.94 15.26 14.38
CA ARG A 110 15.08 14.37 14.65
C ARG A 110 16.21 15.08 15.40
N GLU A 111 16.55 16.31 15.00
CA GLU A 111 17.56 17.10 15.68
C GLU A 111 17.20 17.34 17.16
N ASP A 112 15.95 17.65 17.47
CA ASP A 112 15.49 17.79 18.85
C ASP A 112 15.51 16.48 19.63
N GLU A 113 15.12 15.36 19.00
CA GLU A 113 15.18 14.04 19.64
C GLU A 113 16.62 13.64 19.96
N THR A 114 17.55 13.83 19.02
CA THR A 114 18.97 13.57 19.24
C THR A 114 19.55 14.47 20.34
N ARG A 115 19.16 15.75 20.43
CA ARG A 115 19.55 16.64 21.53
C ARG A 115 19.04 16.14 22.88
N LYS A 116 17.77 15.71 22.95
CA LYS A 116 17.16 15.14 24.18
C LYS A 116 17.82 13.83 24.58
N GLU A 117 18.16 12.97 23.64
CA GLU A 117 18.87 11.71 23.90
C GLU A 117 20.31 11.96 24.36
N ALA A 118 21.03 12.86 23.72
CA ALA A 118 22.38 13.25 24.16
C ALA A 118 22.36 13.84 25.57
N ALA A 119 21.35 14.65 25.92
CA ALA A 119 21.18 15.17 27.28
C ALA A 119 20.92 14.04 28.29
N ARG A 120 20.01 13.10 27.97
CA ARG A 120 19.72 11.93 28.82
C ARG A 120 20.92 11.01 28.97
N GLN A 121 21.74 10.86 27.93
CA GLN A 121 22.95 10.06 27.99
C GLN A 121 24.00 10.74 28.88
N LYS A 122 24.23 12.05 28.71
CA LYS A 122 25.11 12.82 29.60
C LYS A 122 24.68 12.74 31.06
N GLU A 123 23.39 12.75 31.35
CA GLU A 123 22.88 12.57 32.72
C GLU A 123 23.18 11.16 33.26
N ARG A 124 22.99 10.11 32.44
CA ARG A 124 23.33 8.73 32.80
C ARG A 124 24.83 8.58 33.05
N ASP A 125 25.65 9.15 32.19
CA ASP A 125 27.11 9.10 32.29
C ASP A 125 27.59 9.87 33.52
N ALA A 126 27.02 11.05 33.80
CA ALA A 126 27.29 11.81 35.02
C ALA A 126 26.88 11.05 36.29
N LYS A 127 25.76 10.32 36.24
CA LYS A 127 25.29 9.48 37.35
C LYS A 127 26.14 8.21 37.52
N ALA A 128 26.67 7.65 36.44
CA ALA A 128 27.58 6.51 36.47
C ALA A 128 29.00 6.92 36.92
N ALA A 129 29.43 8.15 36.60
CA ALA A 129 30.70 8.73 37.03
C ALA A 129 30.69 9.14 38.52
N GLN A 130 29.51 9.28 39.15
CA GLN A 130 29.45 9.40 40.61
C GLN A 130 29.94 8.09 41.24
N PRO A 131 31.00 8.12 42.07
CA PRO A 131 31.52 6.92 42.69
C PRO A 131 30.40 6.24 43.49
N PRO A 132 30.30 4.90 43.45
CA PRO A 132 29.29 4.20 44.22
C PRO A 132 29.41 4.66 45.67
N LYS A 133 28.34 5.27 46.21
CA LYS A 133 28.28 5.64 47.63
C LYS A 133 28.75 4.42 48.42
N GLN A 134 29.83 4.57 49.17
CA GLN A 134 30.43 3.48 49.92
C GLN A 134 29.34 2.87 50.79
N VAL A 135 28.86 1.70 50.38
CA VAL A 135 27.89 0.94 51.15
C VAL A 135 28.68 0.48 52.37
N LYS A 136 28.45 1.12 53.52
CA LYS A 136 28.91 0.58 54.82
C LYS A 136 28.52 -0.90 54.82
N LYS A 137 29.49 -1.79 55.01
CA LYS A 137 29.26 -3.24 55.06
C LYS A 137 28.19 -3.53 56.11
N VAL A 138 26.95 -3.66 55.67
CA VAL A 138 25.84 -4.11 56.51
C VAL A 138 26.00 -5.62 56.61
N THR A 139 26.10 -6.12 57.82
CA THR A 139 25.97 -7.54 58.18
C THR A 139 24.79 -8.17 57.44
N PRO A 140 24.85 -9.46 57.05
CA PRO A 140 23.86 -10.07 56.17
C PRO A 140 22.46 -9.98 56.79
N ARG A 141 21.69 -8.99 56.32
CA ARG A 141 20.29 -8.81 56.68
C ARG A 141 19.47 -9.73 55.79
N LYS A 142 18.41 -10.34 56.35
CA LYS A 142 17.48 -11.23 55.64
C LYS A 142 17.13 -10.64 54.26
N PRO A 143 17.03 -11.47 53.20
CA PRO A 143 16.86 -11.00 51.83
C PRO A 143 15.67 -10.04 51.74
N THR A 144 15.96 -8.82 51.32
CA THR A 144 14.98 -7.76 51.10
C THR A 144 13.92 -8.22 50.10
N GLN A 145 12.70 -7.73 50.23
CA GLN A 145 11.58 -8.08 49.33
C GLN A 145 11.94 -7.87 47.84
N ALA A 146 12.75 -6.85 47.53
CA ALA A 146 13.28 -6.62 46.19
C ALA A 146 14.17 -7.75 45.64
N GLN A 147 14.94 -8.45 46.48
CA GLN A 147 15.78 -9.58 46.06
C GLN A 147 14.96 -10.84 45.81
N LYS A 148 13.90 -11.07 46.61
CA LYS A 148 12.92 -12.13 46.35
C LYS A 148 12.19 -11.90 45.02
N ASN A 149 11.70 -10.67 44.81
CA ASN A 149 11.06 -10.28 43.55
C ASN A 149 12.02 -10.40 42.35
N ALA A 150 13.32 -10.10 42.52
CA ALA A 150 14.30 -10.26 41.44
C ALA A 150 14.54 -11.74 41.08
N GLN A 151 14.57 -12.64 42.07
CA GLN A 151 14.67 -14.08 41.82
C GLN A 151 13.40 -14.65 41.17
N GLU A 152 12.23 -14.22 41.64
CA GLU A 152 10.94 -14.58 41.03
C GLU A 152 10.84 -14.10 39.58
N ASN A 153 11.26 -12.86 39.29
CA ASN A 153 11.27 -12.32 37.93
C ASN A 153 12.25 -13.07 37.01
N LYS A 154 13.42 -13.48 37.51
CA LYS A 154 14.36 -14.32 36.74
C LYS A 154 13.77 -15.70 36.44
N ALA A 155 13.10 -16.31 37.41
CA ALA A 155 12.42 -17.59 37.22
C ALA A 155 11.24 -17.46 36.22
N ALA A 156 10.45 -16.38 36.31
CA ALA A 156 9.37 -16.09 35.38
C ALA A 156 9.89 -15.84 33.95
N HIS A 157 11.00 -15.13 33.81
CA HIS A 157 11.66 -14.92 32.52
C HIS A 157 12.14 -16.24 31.91
N ALA A 158 12.78 -17.10 32.69
CA ALA A 158 13.22 -18.42 32.23
C ALA A 158 12.04 -19.28 31.74
N LYS A 159 10.90 -19.26 32.47
CA LYS A 159 9.67 -19.93 32.04
C LYS A 159 9.11 -19.37 30.73
N ARG A 160 9.10 -18.04 30.57
CA ARG A 160 8.66 -17.38 29.31
C ARG A 160 9.54 -17.76 28.13
N MET A 161 10.86 -17.80 28.31
CA MET A 161 11.79 -18.18 27.25
C MET A 161 11.60 -19.64 26.82
N LYS A 162 11.41 -20.56 27.78
CA LYS A 162 11.10 -21.96 27.46
C LYS A 162 9.78 -22.10 26.69
N ALA A 163 8.72 -21.42 27.14
CA ALA A 163 7.43 -21.43 26.45
C ALA A 163 7.49 -20.83 25.03
N LEU A 164 8.33 -19.81 24.80
CA LEU A 164 8.56 -19.26 23.47
C LEU A 164 9.31 -20.25 22.58
N GLN A 165 10.32 -20.92 23.11
CA GLN A 165 11.08 -21.92 22.38
C GLN A 165 10.21 -23.12 21.98
N GLU A 166 9.32 -23.57 22.87
CA GLU A 166 8.34 -24.63 22.58
C GLU A 166 7.35 -24.20 21.48
N ARG A 167 6.82 -22.97 21.54
CA ARG A 167 5.94 -22.44 20.48
C ARG A 167 6.63 -22.32 19.12
N GLN A 168 7.90 -21.92 19.12
CA GLN A 168 8.69 -21.85 17.89
C GLN A 168 8.90 -23.24 17.30
N ALA A 169 9.26 -24.23 18.12
CA ALA A 169 9.40 -25.61 17.69
C ALA A 169 8.08 -26.18 17.14
N GLU A 170 6.95 -25.92 17.80
CA GLU A 170 5.63 -26.35 17.31
C GLU A 170 5.25 -25.68 15.97
N ALA A 171 5.53 -24.38 15.82
CA ALA A 171 5.28 -23.66 14.58
C ALA A 171 6.16 -24.15 13.42
N GLU A 172 7.42 -24.49 13.68
CA GLU A 172 8.32 -25.07 12.69
C GLU A 172 7.86 -26.48 12.27
N GLN A 173 7.41 -27.30 13.22
CA GLN A 173 6.84 -28.61 12.92
C GLN A 173 5.57 -28.49 12.06
N LYS A 174 4.66 -27.57 12.40
CA LYS A 174 3.44 -27.33 11.59
C LYS A 174 3.80 -26.86 10.18
N LYS A 175 4.74 -25.93 10.02
CA LYS A 175 5.22 -25.48 8.70
C LYS A 175 5.83 -26.63 7.90
N ALA A 176 6.61 -27.51 8.54
CA ALA A 176 7.19 -28.66 7.87
C ALA A 176 6.12 -29.67 7.42
N GLN A 177 5.07 -29.89 8.23
CA GLN A 177 3.93 -30.74 7.87
C GLN A 177 3.11 -30.12 6.72
N GLU A 178 2.79 -28.84 6.79
CA GLU A 178 2.09 -28.11 5.72
C GLU A 178 2.86 -28.13 4.40
N ALA A 179 4.19 -27.95 4.44
CA ALA A 179 5.03 -28.06 3.26
C ALA A 179 4.97 -29.46 2.62
N LYS A 180 4.94 -30.51 3.43
CA LYS A 180 4.76 -31.89 2.94
C LYS A 180 3.38 -32.08 2.32
N HIS A 181 2.32 -31.62 2.97
CA HIS A 181 0.96 -31.71 2.44
C HIS A 181 0.78 -30.93 1.13
N ARG A 182 1.38 -29.73 1.04
CA ARG A 182 1.37 -28.93 -0.18
C ARG A 182 2.10 -29.62 -1.32
N ALA A 183 3.29 -30.18 -1.05
CA ALA A 183 4.02 -30.93 -2.06
C ALA A 183 3.27 -32.18 -2.55
N GLU A 184 2.54 -32.86 -1.67
CA GLU A 184 1.67 -33.99 -2.04
C GLU A 184 0.48 -33.52 -2.89
N TYR A 185 -0.15 -32.41 -2.52
CA TYR A 185 -1.27 -31.83 -3.27
C TYR A 185 -0.83 -31.40 -4.68
N ASP A 186 0.30 -30.69 -4.80
CA ASP A 186 0.83 -30.22 -6.07
C ASP A 186 1.15 -31.40 -7.01
N LYS A 187 1.70 -32.51 -6.46
CA LYS A 187 1.88 -33.76 -7.22
C LYS A 187 0.56 -34.33 -7.74
N LYS A 188 -0.48 -34.38 -6.90
CA LYS A 188 -1.82 -34.87 -7.30
C LYS A 188 -2.46 -33.98 -8.36
N VAL A 189 -2.29 -32.67 -8.27
CA VAL A 189 -2.79 -31.72 -9.28
C VAL A 189 -2.07 -31.92 -10.61
N ALA A 190 -0.74 -31.97 -10.60
CA ALA A 190 0.06 -32.19 -11.80
C ALA A 190 -0.28 -33.53 -12.49
N GLU A 191 -0.52 -34.59 -11.71
CA GLU A 191 -0.95 -35.88 -12.25
C GLU A 191 -2.35 -35.79 -12.90
N ARG A 192 -3.31 -35.12 -12.26
CA ARG A 192 -4.65 -34.91 -12.81
C ARG A 192 -4.62 -34.09 -14.10
N GLU A 193 -3.78 -33.06 -14.17
CA GLU A 193 -3.60 -32.25 -15.37
C GLU A 193 -3.00 -33.05 -16.51
N LYS A 194 -1.98 -33.87 -16.25
CA LYS A 194 -1.43 -34.81 -17.25
C LYS A 194 -2.50 -35.74 -17.80
N ARG A 195 -3.30 -36.37 -16.91
CA ARG A 195 -4.41 -37.25 -17.31
C ARG A 195 -5.47 -36.50 -18.13
N ARG A 196 -5.79 -35.25 -17.80
CA ARG A 196 -6.72 -34.40 -18.57
C ARG A 196 -6.16 -34.08 -19.94
N ALA A 197 -4.89 -33.71 -20.04
CA ALA A 197 -4.23 -33.42 -21.31
C ALA A 197 -4.16 -34.65 -22.22
N GLU A 198 -3.86 -35.83 -21.67
CA GLU A 198 -3.88 -37.09 -22.42
C GLU A 198 -5.29 -37.42 -22.94
N ARG A 199 -6.32 -37.27 -22.11
CA ARG A 199 -7.72 -37.46 -22.53
C ARG A 199 -8.12 -36.48 -23.63
N ALA A 200 -7.77 -35.21 -23.50
CA ALA A 200 -8.04 -34.19 -24.50
C ALA A 200 -7.37 -34.53 -25.84
N LYS A 201 -6.09 -34.91 -25.82
CA LYS A 201 -5.35 -35.36 -27.03
C LYS A 201 -5.97 -36.62 -27.64
N ALA A 202 -6.43 -37.57 -26.83
CA ALA A 202 -7.09 -38.78 -27.31
C ALA A 202 -8.44 -38.47 -27.98
N LEU A 203 -9.23 -37.56 -27.40
CA LEU A 203 -10.49 -37.10 -27.98
C LEU A 203 -10.28 -36.34 -29.29
N GLU A 204 -9.27 -35.47 -29.37
CA GLU A 204 -8.92 -34.76 -30.59
C GLU A 204 -8.48 -35.72 -31.71
N LYS A 205 -7.64 -36.72 -31.40
CA LYS A 205 -7.25 -37.76 -32.35
C LYS A 205 -8.47 -38.54 -32.85
N ARG A 206 -9.39 -38.92 -31.96
CA ARG A 206 -10.63 -39.61 -32.33
C ARG A 206 -11.53 -38.75 -33.20
N ALA A 207 -11.67 -37.45 -32.90
CA ALA A 207 -12.45 -36.52 -33.71
C ALA A 207 -11.86 -36.36 -35.13
N LYS A 208 -10.53 -36.18 -35.25
CA LYS A 208 -9.84 -36.12 -36.55
C LYS A 208 -10.00 -37.41 -37.36
N GLN A 209 -9.91 -38.57 -36.71
CA GLN A 209 -10.12 -39.86 -37.39
C GLN A 209 -11.56 -40.03 -37.88
N LYS A 210 -12.57 -39.63 -37.07
CA LYS A 210 -13.97 -39.64 -37.49
C LYS A 210 -14.21 -38.71 -38.68
N ALA A 211 -13.72 -37.47 -38.61
CA ALA A 211 -13.86 -36.50 -39.71
C ALA A 211 -13.22 -36.99 -41.01
N LYS A 212 -12.04 -37.64 -40.96
CA LYS A 212 -11.41 -38.25 -42.14
C LYS A 212 -12.24 -39.37 -42.74
N LYS A 213 -12.75 -40.29 -41.89
CA LYS A 213 -13.62 -41.38 -42.36
C LYS A 213 -14.92 -40.87 -42.98
N GLU A 214 -15.54 -39.85 -42.40
CA GLU A 214 -16.74 -39.22 -42.96
C GLU A 214 -16.45 -38.53 -44.31
N GLN A 215 -15.28 -37.89 -44.47
CA GLN A 215 -14.87 -37.31 -45.75
C GLN A 215 -14.60 -38.38 -46.82
N GLU A 216 -13.94 -39.49 -46.47
CA GLU A 216 -13.71 -40.62 -47.37
C GLU A 216 -15.01 -41.29 -47.80
N GLN A 217 -15.96 -41.47 -46.86
CA GLN A 217 -17.30 -41.98 -47.15
C GLN A 217 -18.04 -41.07 -48.12
N LYS A 218 -18.09 -39.75 -47.86
CA LYS A 218 -18.74 -38.78 -48.76
C LYS A 218 -18.13 -38.73 -50.15
N LYS A 219 -16.80 -38.89 -50.27
CA LYS A 219 -16.13 -38.98 -51.58
C LYS A 219 -16.50 -40.26 -52.32
N SER A 220 -16.49 -41.41 -51.64
CA SER A 220 -16.87 -42.69 -52.27
C SER A 220 -18.35 -42.78 -52.65
N GLU A 221 -19.23 -42.06 -51.96
CA GLU A 221 -20.66 -41.92 -52.34
C GLU A 221 -20.86 -40.97 -53.54
N ALA A 222 -20.02 -39.94 -53.66
CA ALA A 222 -20.06 -39.02 -54.80
C ALA A 222 -19.50 -39.63 -56.10
N GLU A 223 -18.53 -40.54 -56.01
CA GLU A 223 -17.97 -41.26 -57.17
C GLU A 223 -18.85 -42.42 -57.68
N LYS A 224 -19.86 -42.83 -56.93
CA LYS A 224 -20.82 -43.89 -57.31
C LYS A 224 -22.12 -43.38 -57.94
N LYS A 225 -22.27 -42.07 -58.09
CA LYS A 225 -23.38 -41.41 -58.80
C LYS A 225 -22.90 -40.83 -60.11
#